data_AF-A0AAD8ER72-F1
#
_entry.id   AF-A0AAD8ER72-F1
#
_cell.length_a   1.000
_cell.length_b   1.000
_cell.length_c   1.000
_cell.angle_alpha   90.00
_cell.angle_beta   90.00
_cell.angle_gamma   90.00
#
_symmetry.space_group_name_H-M   'P 1'
#
loop_
_entity.id
_entity.type
_entity.pdbx_description
1 polymer ?
#
loop_
_entity_poly.entity_id
_entity_poly.type
_entity_poly.pdbx_seq_one_letter_code
_entity_poly.pdbx_strand_id
1 'polypeptide(L)'
;MVNLSRLPRVLFKNKFLCRCVVTYKVKANEPQNEAHIESHSTFKFSDLSVQLASPEQLQPKPEVTQLQFGKVFTDHMLKIFYYESLGGWQKPEIVPFENIVLHPAAKVLHYATELFEGMKAYRGVDGKIRVFRPEMNMERMNMSAIRAGLPTFEGENLIKCLCRLVSIDQEWVPHSESSSLYIRPTLIGIDPCLGVAACGSAMLYAVLCPVGSYFKGTGENPISLLADPRFTRAWPGGCGDKKMGSNYGPTIRVQLEAEGQGLQQVLWLYGNDHCVTEVGTMNIFMVYINDKGDFVYSKELVTPDLNGLILPGITRASILKISREWGEFPVTERKIR
;
A
#
# COMPACT_ATOMS: atom_id res chain seq x y z
N MET A 1 -10.33 30.65 -39.53
CA MET A 1 -10.86 31.91 -40.06
C MET A 1 -12.27 32.09 -39.48
N VAL A 2 -12.38 32.78 -38.34
CA VAL A 2 -13.65 33.17 -37.69
C VAL A 2 -13.46 34.59 -37.16
N ASN A 3 -14.39 35.46 -37.50
CA ASN A 3 -14.29 36.91 -37.50
C ASN A 3 -14.70 37.49 -36.13
N LEU A 4 -13.78 38.15 -35.43
CA LEU A 4 -14.02 38.83 -34.14
C LEU A 4 -14.00 40.34 -34.36
N SER A 5 -15.14 40.91 -34.74
CA SER A 5 -15.36 42.35 -34.73
C SER A 5 -16.60 42.68 -33.90
N ARG A 6 -16.36 43.20 -32.69
CA ARG A 6 -17.15 44.20 -31.93
C ARG A 6 -17.09 43.92 -30.43
N LEU A 7 -16.24 44.66 -29.73
CA LEU A 7 -16.45 45.06 -28.34
C LEU A 7 -15.80 46.44 -28.14
N PRO A 8 -16.52 47.43 -27.57
CA PRO A 8 -16.03 48.78 -27.45
C PRO A 8 -14.95 48.91 -26.38
N ARG A 9 -13.90 49.66 -26.71
CA ARG A 9 -12.83 50.09 -25.81
C ARG A 9 -13.42 51.00 -24.73
N VAL A 10 -13.44 50.54 -23.48
CA VAL A 10 -13.53 51.42 -22.32
C VAL A 10 -12.30 51.18 -21.45
N LEU A 11 -11.54 52.26 -21.30
CA LEU A 11 -10.31 52.38 -20.52
C LEU A 11 -10.56 52.09 -19.04
N PHE A 12 -9.82 51.14 -18.47
CA PHE A 12 -9.43 51.19 -17.07
C PHE A 12 -7.91 51.03 -16.96
N LYS A 13 -7.29 52.11 -16.45
CA LYS A 13 -5.86 52.25 -16.18
C LYS A 13 -5.45 51.38 -14.98
N ASN A 14 -4.21 50.91 -15.04
CA ASN A 14 -3.39 50.37 -13.95
C ASN A 14 -3.87 49.10 -13.24
N LYS A 15 -3.28 47.96 -13.62
CA LYS A 15 -2.89 46.88 -12.70
C LYS A 15 -1.73 46.12 -13.32
N PHE A 16 -0.66 45.95 -12.55
CA PHE A 16 0.50 45.09 -12.85
C PHE A 16 0.01 43.72 -13.33
N LEU A 17 0.16 43.43 -14.63
CA LEU A 17 -0.01 42.07 -15.15
C LEU A 17 1.39 41.46 -15.29
N CYS A 18 1.80 40.72 -14.27
CA CYS A 18 2.90 39.76 -14.42
C CYS A 18 2.42 38.69 -15.40
N ARG A 19 2.82 38.80 -16.67
CA ARG A 19 2.57 37.74 -17.68
C ARG A 19 3.53 36.59 -17.38
N CYS A 20 3.07 35.64 -16.56
CA CYS A 20 3.71 34.35 -16.45
C CYS A 20 3.44 33.59 -17.76
N VAL A 21 4.44 33.53 -18.66
CA VAL A 21 4.39 32.69 -19.85
C VAL A 21 4.67 31.26 -19.40
N VAL A 22 3.63 30.46 -19.23
CA VAL A 22 3.77 29.03 -18.93
C VAL A 22 3.97 28.29 -20.25
N THR A 23 5.19 27.83 -20.50
CA THR A 23 5.47 26.89 -21.59
C THR A 23 5.15 25.47 -21.14
N TYR A 24 4.26 24.78 -21.85
CA TYR A 24 4.00 23.35 -21.63
C TYR A 24 4.78 22.52 -22.65
N LYS A 25 5.53 21.52 -22.18
CA LYS A 25 6.06 20.45 -23.03
C LYS A 25 5.18 19.21 -22.82
N VAL A 26 4.43 18.83 -23.84
CA VAL A 26 3.76 17.51 -23.87
C VAL A 26 4.79 16.51 -24.37
N LYS A 27 5.30 15.64 -23.50
CA LYS A 27 6.06 14.47 -23.93
C LYS A 27 5.07 13.44 -24.46
N ALA A 28 5.31 12.94 -25.68
CA ALA A 28 4.64 11.73 -26.16
C ALA A 28 5.05 10.54 -25.27
N ASN A 29 4.23 9.48 -25.26
CA ASN A 29 4.52 8.21 -24.57
C ASN A 29 5.78 7.55 -25.15
N GLU A 30 6.95 8.05 -24.76
CA GLU A 30 8.20 7.30 -24.82
C GLU A 30 8.27 6.42 -23.58
N PRO A 31 8.80 5.19 -23.67
CA PRO A 31 9.12 4.41 -22.47
C PRO A 31 10.01 5.29 -21.58
N GLN A 32 9.54 5.58 -20.38
CA GLN A 32 10.30 6.35 -19.42
C GLN A 32 11.56 5.54 -19.10
N ASN A 33 12.74 6.04 -19.54
CA ASN A 33 13.96 5.79 -18.79
C ASN A 33 13.72 6.45 -17.44
N GLU A 34 13.25 5.66 -16.47
CA GLU A 34 13.23 6.04 -15.07
C GLU A 34 14.67 6.47 -14.75
N ALA A 35 14.87 7.77 -14.50
CA ALA A 35 16.11 8.21 -13.90
C ALA A 35 16.14 7.56 -12.52
N HIS A 36 16.79 6.40 -12.44
CA HIS A 36 17.08 5.74 -11.19
C HIS A 36 17.79 6.77 -10.33
N ILE A 37 17.18 7.16 -9.22
CA ILE A 37 17.93 7.71 -8.11
C ILE A 37 18.76 6.50 -7.62
N GLU A 38 19.92 6.29 -8.24
CA GLU A 38 20.91 5.34 -7.77
C GLU A 38 21.31 5.79 -6.36
N SER A 39 20.83 5.06 -5.34
CA SER A 39 21.24 5.35 -3.98
C SER A 39 22.68 4.86 -3.82
N HIS A 40 23.60 5.80 -3.57
CA HIS A 40 25.01 5.47 -3.37
C HIS A 40 25.28 4.74 -2.03
N SER A 41 24.26 4.46 -1.20
CA SER A 41 24.35 3.48 -0.11
C SER A 41 22.98 3.19 0.53
N THR A 42 22.57 1.91 0.54
CA THR A 42 21.47 1.40 1.39
C THR A 42 21.93 1.23 2.84
N PHE A 43 20.99 1.18 3.79
CA PHE A 43 21.28 0.64 5.12
C PHE A 43 21.60 -0.86 5.05
N LYS A 44 22.42 -1.35 5.99
CA LYS A 44 22.81 -2.76 6.08
C LYS A 44 22.28 -3.40 7.35
N PHE A 45 21.81 -4.63 7.23
CA PHE A 45 21.41 -5.45 8.38
C PHE A 45 22.56 -5.67 9.38
N SER A 46 23.82 -5.73 8.89
CA SER A 46 25.00 -5.87 9.75
C SER A 46 25.17 -4.74 10.76
N ASP A 47 24.60 -3.57 10.48
CA ASP A 47 24.75 -2.36 11.28
C ASP A 47 23.56 -2.14 12.24
N LEU A 48 22.64 -3.11 12.28
CA LEU A 48 21.43 -3.08 13.11
C LEU A 48 21.78 -2.98 14.59
N SER A 49 21.29 -1.92 15.25
CA SER A 49 21.30 -1.80 16.69
C SER A 49 20.01 -2.35 17.30
N VAL A 50 20.09 -2.90 18.50
CA VAL A 50 18.93 -3.44 19.23
C VAL A 50 18.95 -2.92 20.65
N GLN A 51 17.87 -2.25 21.05
CA GLN A 51 17.54 -1.91 22.42
C GLN A 51 16.28 -2.68 22.81
N LEU A 52 16.42 -3.59 23.78
CA LEU A 52 15.28 -4.37 24.27
C LEU A 52 14.45 -3.57 25.26
N ALA A 53 13.14 -3.81 25.26
CA ALA A 53 12.22 -3.33 26.26
C ALA A 53 12.59 -3.91 27.64
N SER A 54 12.52 -3.07 28.68
CA SER A 54 12.68 -3.52 30.06
C SER A 54 11.48 -4.39 30.48
N PRO A 55 11.60 -5.23 31.53
CA PRO A 55 10.50 -6.06 32.00
C PRO A 55 9.19 -5.29 32.27
N GLU A 56 9.30 -4.03 32.69
CA GLU A 56 8.16 -3.15 33.00
C GLU A 56 7.47 -2.60 31.74
N GLN A 57 8.15 -2.63 30.60
CA GLN A 57 7.61 -2.19 29.31
C GLN A 57 6.89 -3.32 28.56
N LEU A 58 7.18 -4.59 28.90
CA LEU A 58 6.58 -5.75 28.25
C LEU A 58 5.08 -5.84 28.51
N GLN A 59 4.31 -6.01 27.44
CA GLN A 59 2.87 -6.15 27.51
C GLN A 59 2.45 -7.63 27.58
N PRO A 60 1.36 -7.96 28.31
CA PRO A 60 0.77 -9.29 28.28
C PRO A 60 0.25 -9.61 26.87
N LYS A 61 0.44 -10.85 26.43
CA LYS A 61 0.03 -11.28 25.09
C LYS A 61 -1.49 -11.49 25.13
N PRO A 62 -2.25 -10.89 24.20
CA PRO A 62 -3.70 -11.04 24.18
C PRO A 62 -4.10 -12.47 23.83
N GLU A 63 -5.24 -12.91 24.35
CA GLU A 63 -5.85 -14.18 23.96
C GLU A 63 -6.20 -14.16 22.46
N VAL A 64 -5.95 -15.29 21.78
CA VAL A 64 -6.18 -15.42 20.32
C VAL A 64 -7.62 -15.07 19.93
N THR A 65 -8.58 -15.43 20.77
CA THR A 65 -10.02 -15.19 20.56
C THR A 65 -10.41 -13.70 20.65
N GLN A 66 -9.56 -12.87 21.26
CA GLN A 66 -9.78 -11.44 21.47
C GLN A 66 -9.06 -10.57 20.44
N LEU A 67 -8.28 -11.17 19.53
CA LEU A 67 -7.50 -10.42 18.55
C LEU A 67 -8.40 -9.63 17.59
N GLN A 68 -8.17 -8.32 17.55
CA GLN A 68 -8.77 -7.41 16.57
C GLN A 68 -7.68 -6.84 15.68
N PHE A 69 -7.97 -6.69 14.39
CA PHE A 69 -7.00 -6.18 13.43
C PHE A 69 -6.55 -4.74 13.78
N GLY A 70 -5.24 -4.54 13.94
CA GLY A 70 -4.62 -3.22 14.06
C GLY A 70 -4.88 -2.50 15.40
N LYS A 71 -5.20 -3.22 16.48
CA LYS A 71 -5.53 -2.63 17.80
C LYS A 71 -4.47 -2.86 18.87
N VAL A 72 -3.80 -4.00 18.84
CA VAL A 72 -2.73 -4.36 19.78
C VAL A 72 -1.41 -4.38 19.02
N PHE A 73 -0.34 -3.86 19.62
CA PHE A 73 0.99 -3.83 19.04
C PHE A 73 1.98 -4.56 19.95
N THR A 74 3.08 -5.03 19.37
CA THR A 74 4.12 -5.76 20.10
C THR A 74 5.03 -4.81 20.88
N ASP A 75 5.97 -5.39 21.63
CA ASP A 75 6.83 -4.67 22.57
C ASP A 75 7.89 -3.79 21.86
N HIS A 76 8.23 -4.09 20.60
CA HIS A 76 9.29 -3.41 19.86
C HIS A 76 8.85 -2.89 18.49
N MET A 77 9.60 -1.95 17.93
CA MET A 77 9.47 -1.47 16.56
C MET A 77 10.83 -1.30 15.88
N LEU A 78 10.85 -1.37 14.56
CA LEU A 78 12.03 -1.04 13.72
C LEU A 78 11.93 0.42 13.28
N LYS A 79 13.05 1.16 13.28
CA LYS A 79 13.18 2.50 12.68
C LYS A 79 14.48 2.61 11.89
N ILE A 80 14.42 3.32 10.78
CA ILE A 80 15.57 3.64 9.92
C ILE A 80 15.34 5.04 9.35
N PHE A 81 16.24 5.96 9.68
CA PHE A 81 16.17 7.31 9.15
C PHE A 81 16.90 7.42 7.81
N TYR A 82 16.47 8.36 6.98
CA TYR A 82 17.17 8.80 5.79
C TYR A 82 17.35 10.31 5.86
N TYR A 83 18.58 10.78 5.64
CA TYR A 83 18.91 12.19 5.52
C TYR A 83 19.89 12.37 4.37
N GLU A 84 19.45 13.01 3.29
CA GLU A 84 20.29 13.30 2.11
C GLU A 84 21.55 14.08 2.50
N SER A 85 21.41 15.05 3.42
CA SER A 85 22.52 15.85 3.96
C SER A 85 23.56 15.05 4.74
N LEU A 86 23.24 13.84 5.21
CA LEU A 86 24.12 12.95 5.95
C LEU A 86 24.55 11.73 5.12
N GLY A 87 24.38 11.78 3.80
CA GLY A 87 24.75 10.68 2.90
C GLY A 87 23.70 9.58 2.75
N GLY A 88 22.45 9.84 3.15
CA GLY A 88 21.31 8.97 2.88
C GLY A 88 20.87 8.12 4.07
N TRP A 89 20.75 6.81 3.88
CA TRP A 89 20.21 5.89 4.89
C TRP A 89 21.13 5.79 6.11
N GLN A 90 20.52 5.89 7.29
CA GLN A 90 21.18 5.73 8.58
C GLN A 90 21.07 4.28 9.06
N LYS A 91 21.73 3.97 10.18
CA LYS A 91 21.70 2.62 10.75
C LYS A 91 20.27 2.22 11.13
N PRO A 92 19.88 0.96 10.89
CA PRO A 92 18.60 0.46 11.36
C PRO A 92 18.64 0.22 12.87
N GLU A 93 17.52 0.46 13.53
CA GLU A 93 17.39 0.36 14.99
C GLU A 93 16.11 -0.39 15.35
N ILE A 94 16.24 -1.44 16.17
CA ILE A 94 15.08 -2.03 16.88
C ILE A 94 15.08 -1.45 18.28
N VAL A 95 13.96 -0.86 18.67
CA VAL A 95 13.79 -0.18 19.96
C VAL A 95 12.47 -0.60 20.62
N PRO A 96 12.27 -0.34 21.92
CA PRO A 96 10.95 -0.47 22.53
C PRO A 96 9.91 0.36 21.76
N PHE A 97 8.68 -0.13 21.68
CA PHE A 97 7.61 0.57 20.97
C PHE A 97 7.40 1.97 21.55
N GLU A 98 7.42 2.99 20.68
CA GLU A 98 7.28 4.39 21.10
C GLU A 98 6.53 5.24 20.07
N ASN A 99 6.09 6.42 20.51
CA ASN A 99 5.46 7.40 19.63
C ASN A 99 6.51 8.04 18.72
N ILE A 100 6.13 8.27 17.47
CA ILE A 100 6.96 9.00 16.51
C ILE A 100 6.79 10.51 16.75
N VAL A 101 7.89 11.20 17.06
CA VAL A 101 7.93 12.65 17.20
C VAL A 101 8.28 13.28 15.85
N LEU A 102 7.36 14.06 15.28
CA LEU A 102 7.53 14.74 14.00
C LEU A 102 7.45 16.25 14.15
N HIS A 103 8.20 16.96 13.30
CA HIS A 103 8.00 18.39 13.12
C HIS A 103 6.59 18.64 12.54
N PRO A 104 5.83 19.65 13.00
CA PRO A 104 4.46 19.88 12.52
C PRO A 104 4.35 20.16 11.01
N ALA A 105 5.42 20.67 10.39
CA ALA A 105 5.51 20.89 8.94
C ALA A 105 6.02 19.67 8.15
N ALA A 106 6.10 18.48 8.76
CA ALA A 106 6.54 17.26 8.09
C ALA A 106 5.62 16.95 6.89
N LYS A 107 6.21 16.76 5.70
CA LYS A 107 5.45 16.57 4.44
C LYS A 107 4.41 15.44 4.49
N VAL A 108 4.66 14.37 5.24
CA VAL A 108 3.66 13.32 5.49
C VAL A 108 2.33 13.87 6.01
N LEU A 109 2.36 14.87 6.90
CA LEU A 109 1.18 15.46 7.53
C LEU A 109 0.39 16.41 6.60
N HIS A 110 1.02 16.90 5.53
CA HIS A 110 0.43 17.94 4.66
C HIS A 110 0.12 17.43 3.25
N TYR A 111 0.95 16.53 2.72
CA TYR A 111 0.92 16.12 1.31
C TYR A 111 0.83 14.60 1.12
N ALA A 112 0.57 13.86 2.20
CA ALA A 112 0.48 12.39 2.19
C ALA A 112 1.70 11.75 1.49
N THR A 113 2.90 12.29 1.73
CA THR A 113 4.15 11.73 1.24
C THR A 113 4.52 10.49 2.06
N GLU A 114 3.73 9.44 1.87
CA GLU A 114 3.78 8.21 2.65
C GLU A 114 3.31 7.00 1.84
N LEU A 115 3.87 5.86 2.21
CA LEU A 115 3.50 4.55 1.70
C LEU A 115 3.67 3.51 2.81
N PHE A 116 3.01 2.37 2.62
CA PHE A 116 3.10 1.27 3.57
C PHE A 116 3.05 -0.08 2.87
N GLU A 117 3.46 -1.11 3.59
CA GLU A 117 3.30 -2.49 3.20
C GLU A 117 2.48 -3.30 4.22
N GLY A 118 2.08 -4.49 3.80
CA GLY A 118 1.30 -5.39 4.63
C GLY A 118 1.61 -6.84 4.33
N MET A 119 2.30 -7.50 5.26
CA MET A 119 2.62 -8.92 5.18
C MET A 119 2.41 -9.59 6.53
N LYS A 120 2.58 -10.91 6.59
CA LYS A 120 2.29 -11.69 7.78
C LYS A 120 3.39 -12.71 8.07
N ALA A 121 3.68 -12.86 9.36
CA ALA A 121 4.40 -13.98 9.91
C ALA A 121 3.42 -14.99 10.51
N TYR A 122 3.65 -16.28 10.24
CA TYR A 122 2.81 -17.39 10.65
C TYR A 122 3.64 -18.39 11.44
N ARG A 123 3.10 -18.86 12.56
CA ARG A 123 3.66 -20.01 13.27
C ARG A 123 3.14 -21.28 12.61
N GLY A 124 4.04 -22.06 12.02
CA GLY A 124 3.70 -23.34 11.40
C GLY A 124 3.37 -24.41 12.43
N VAL A 125 2.78 -25.51 11.95
CA VAL A 125 2.50 -26.73 12.75
C VAL A 125 3.77 -27.35 13.34
N ASP A 126 4.93 -27.05 12.76
CA ASP A 126 6.26 -27.44 13.23
C ASP A 126 6.88 -26.44 14.23
N GLY A 127 6.09 -25.47 14.69
CA GLY A 127 6.51 -24.40 15.60
C GLY A 127 7.37 -23.31 14.95
N LYS A 128 7.83 -23.48 13.70
CA LYS A 128 8.69 -22.52 13.02
C LYS A 128 7.89 -21.34 12.47
N ILE A 129 8.42 -20.13 12.67
CA ILE A 129 7.82 -18.90 12.16
C ILE A 129 8.28 -18.67 10.71
N ARG A 130 7.33 -18.34 9.82
CA ARG A 130 7.59 -18.09 8.39
C ARG A 130 6.90 -16.81 7.94
N VAL A 131 7.55 -16.06 7.06
CA VAL A 131 6.97 -14.89 6.39
C VAL A 131 6.63 -15.27 4.96
N PHE A 132 5.43 -14.94 4.51
CA PHE A 132 4.96 -15.33 3.18
C PHE A 132 5.35 -14.32 2.10
N ARG A 133 6.20 -14.75 1.15
CA ARG A 133 6.65 -13.99 -0.03
C ARG A 133 7.09 -12.54 0.27
N PRO A 134 7.96 -12.31 1.27
CA PRO A 134 8.37 -10.96 1.66
C PRO A 134 9.08 -10.19 0.54
N GLU A 135 9.77 -10.87 -0.36
CA GLU A 135 10.47 -10.29 -1.51
C GLU A 135 9.54 -9.45 -2.39
N MET A 136 8.35 -9.96 -2.72
CA MET A 136 7.37 -9.22 -3.51
C MET A 136 6.82 -7.98 -2.80
N ASN A 137 6.80 -7.98 -1.46
CA ASN A 137 6.40 -6.80 -0.70
C ASN A 137 7.48 -5.73 -0.80
N MET A 138 8.77 -6.10 -0.76
CA MET A 138 9.89 -5.15 -0.90
C MET A 138 9.91 -4.52 -2.28
N GLU A 139 9.68 -5.32 -3.33
CA GLU A 139 9.55 -4.83 -4.71
C GLU A 139 8.42 -3.80 -4.82
N ARG A 140 7.22 -4.12 -4.32
CA ARG A 140 6.08 -3.19 -4.35
C ARG A 140 6.30 -1.94 -3.50
N MET A 141 6.99 -2.07 -2.37
CA MET A 141 7.36 -0.95 -1.50
C MET A 141 8.29 0.02 -2.24
N ASN A 142 9.33 -0.49 -2.91
CA ASN A 142 10.25 0.33 -3.72
C ASN A 142 9.54 0.99 -4.91
N MET A 143 8.65 0.27 -5.61
CA MET A 143 7.83 0.87 -6.68
C MET A 143 6.94 2.02 -6.16
N SER A 144 6.42 1.88 -4.94
CA SER A 144 5.66 2.94 -4.29
C SER A 144 6.56 4.10 -3.86
N ALA A 145 7.80 3.82 -3.41
CA ALA A 145 8.77 4.83 -2.98
C ALA A 145 9.19 5.72 -4.16
N ILE A 146 9.49 5.10 -5.31
CA ILE A 146 9.78 5.81 -6.56
C ILE A 146 8.63 6.75 -6.91
N ARG A 147 7.39 6.26 -6.89
CA ARG A 147 6.21 7.08 -7.20
C ARG A 147 5.99 8.23 -6.22
N ALA A 148 6.32 8.02 -4.94
CA ALA A 148 6.20 9.02 -3.88
C ALA A 148 7.36 10.03 -3.85
N GLY A 149 8.43 9.82 -4.64
CA GLY A 149 9.66 10.63 -4.55
C GLY A 149 10.41 10.40 -3.23
N LEU A 150 10.32 9.20 -2.68
CA LEU A 150 10.99 8.75 -1.45
C LEU A 150 12.17 7.82 -1.80
N PRO A 151 13.18 7.72 -0.92
CA PRO A 151 14.37 6.90 -1.18
C PRO A 151 14.01 5.41 -1.28
N THR A 152 14.61 4.73 -2.24
CA THR A 152 14.58 3.26 -2.37
C THR A 152 15.66 2.62 -1.49
N PHE A 153 15.55 1.31 -1.28
CA PHE A 153 16.47 0.53 -0.45
C PHE A 153 16.63 -0.90 -0.99
N GLU A 154 17.65 -1.62 -0.52
CA GLU A 154 17.80 -3.04 -0.84
C GLU A 154 16.83 -3.89 -0.01
N GLY A 155 15.90 -4.57 -0.70
CA GLY A 155 14.84 -5.35 -0.06
C GLY A 155 15.37 -6.44 0.88
N GLU A 156 16.48 -7.09 0.55
CA GLU A 156 17.07 -8.16 1.38
C GLU A 156 17.49 -7.65 2.77
N ASN A 157 18.05 -6.43 2.84
CA ASN A 157 18.44 -5.82 4.10
C ASN A 157 17.22 -5.54 4.99
N LEU A 158 16.14 -5.02 4.40
CA LEU A 158 14.90 -4.78 5.15
C LEU A 158 14.27 -6.10 5.63
N ILE A 159 14.23 -7.14 4.79
CA ILE A 159 13.71 -8.46 5.17
C ILE A 159 14.46 -9.01 6.38
N LYS A 160 15.80 -8.95 6.38
CA LYS A 160 16.60 -9.42 7.53
C LYS A 160 16.31 -8.62 8.80
N CYS A 161 16.14 -7.30 8.69
CA CYS A 161 15.74 -6.46 9.83
C CYS A 161 14.36 -6.83 10.37
N LEU A 162 13.37 -7.03 9.49
CA LEU A 162 12.01 -7.45 9.86
C LEU A 162 12.01 -8.84 10.51
N CYS A 163 12.77 -9.79 9.96
CA CYS A 163 12.93 -11.12 10.56
C CYS A 163 13.58 -11.05 11.95
N ARG A 164 14.55 -10.15 12.16
CA ARG A 164 15.15 -9.93 13.48
C ARG A 164 14.15 -9.32 14.47
N LEU A 165 13.35 -8.35 14.03
CA LEU A 165 12.27 -7.78 14.85
C LEU A 165 11.25 -8.86 15.26
N VAL A 166 10.76 -9.64 14.30
CA VAL A 166 9.84 -10.77 14.57
C VAL A 166 10.49 -11.83 15.47
N SER A 167 11.80 -12.06 15.36
CA SER A 167 12.52 -12.99 16.23
C SER A 167 12.59 -12.51 17.68
N ILE A 168 12.71 -11.19 17.92
CA ILE A 168 12.68 -10.60 19.25
C ILE A 168 11.26 -10.71 19.82
N ASP A 169 10.26 -10.35 19.03
CA ASP A 169 8.84 -10.40 19.40
C ASP A 169 8.17 -11.74 19.05
N GLN A 170 8.92 -12.84 19.00
CA GLN A 170 8.40 -14.12 18.46
C GLN A 170 7.21 -14.67 19.24
N GLU A 171 7.14 -14.42 20.55
CA GLU A 171 6.03 -14.84 21.41
C GLU A 171 4.72 -14.10 21.11
N TRP A 172 4.79 -12.98 20.38
CA TRP A 172 3.62 -12.30 19.84
C TRP A 172 3.05 -12.98 18.60
N VAL A 173 3.79 -13.89 17.95
CA VAL A 173 3.25 -14.69 16.85
C VAL A 173 2.27 -15.70 17.44
N PRO A 174 0.95 -15.56 17.17
CA PRO A 174 -0.07 -16.35 17.86
C PRO A 174 0.18 -17.85 17.77
N HIS A 175 -0.04 -18.56 18.87
CA HIS A 175 -0.03 -20.03 18.92
C HIS A 175 -1.35 -20.58 18.37
N SER A 176 -1.59 -20.35 17.08
CA SER A 176 -2.83 -20.69 16.40
C SER A 176 -2.62 -20.81 14.90
N GLU A 177 -3.21 -21.82 14.28
CA GLU A 177 -3.14 -22.04 12.82
C GLU A 177 -4.03 -21.06 12.03
N SER A 178 -4.99 -20.41 12.70
CA SER A 178 -5.95 -19.48 12.08
C SER A 178 -5.63 -18.01 12.32
N SER A 179 -4.52 -17.73 13.02
CA SER A 179 -4.08 -16.38 13.38
C SER A 179 -2.65 -16.12 12.91
N SER A 180 -2.22 -14.87 12.92
CA SER A 180 -0.92 -14.46 12.39
C SER A 180 -0.41 -13.21 13.06
N LEU A 181 0.88 -12.92 12.91
CA LEU A 181 1.45 -11.62 13.26
C LEU A 181 1.54 -10.77 11.99
N TYR A 182 0.80 -9.67 11.95
CA TYR A 182 0.83 -8.74 10.85
C TYR A 182 2.04 -7.80 10.98
N ILE A 183 2.78 -7.63 9.90
CA ILE A 183 3.97 -6.78 9.79
C ILE A 183 3.59 -5.58 8.93
N ARG A 184 3.77 -4.37 9.48
CA ARG A 184 3.44 -3.09 8.84
C ARG A 184 4.70 -2.23 8.66
N PRO A 185 5.50 -2.44 7.60
CA PRO A 185 6.49 -1.46 7.18
C PRO A 185 5.79 -0.20 6.64
N THR A 186 6.34 0.96 6.95
CA THR A 186 5.83 2.27 6.53
C THR A 186 7.02 3.17 6.23
N LEU A 187 6.95 3.93 5.13
CA LEU A 187 7.96 4.91 4.75
C LEU A 187 7.29 6.27 4.57
N ILE A 188 7.77 7.27 5.32
CA ILE A 188 7.18 8.61 5.39
C ILE A 188 8.22 9.70 5.13
N GLY A 189 7.83 10.77 4.44
CA GLY A 189 8.64 11.98 4.28
C GLY A 189 8.55 12.88 5.53
N ILE A 190 9.68 13.14 6.18
CA ILE A 190 9.73 13.85 7.48
C ILE A 190 10.30 15.27 7.39
N ASP A 191 10.54 15.76 6.17
CA ASP A 191 11.06 17.11 5.90
C ASP A 191 10.26 18.21 6.62
N PRO A 192 10.89 19.08 7.41
CA PRO A 192 10.22 20.16 8.14
C PRO A 192 9.96 21.38 7.22
N CYS A 193 9.30 21.18 6.08
CA CYS A 193 9.08 22.22 5.08
C CYS A 193 7.73 22.06 4.36
N LEU A 194 7.01 23.18 4.20
CA LEU A 194 5.74 23.26 3.45
C LEU A 194 5.93 23.39 1.93
N GLY A 195 7.17 23.43 1.44
CA GLY A 195 7.43 23.42 0.00
C GLY A 195 7.06 22.07 -0.60
N VAL A 196 6.24 22.06 -1.65
CA VAL A 196 5.91 20.84 -2.40
C VAL A 196 7.10 20.49 -3.31
N ALA A 197 8.02 19.70 -2.79
CA ALA A 197 9.25 19.26 -3.46
C ALA A 197 9.69 17.88 -2.94
N ALA A 198 10.69 17.28 -3.60
CA ALA A 198 11.30 16.02 -3.18
C ALA A 198 11.73 16.05 -1.70
N CYS A 199 11.65 14.90 -1.01
CA CYS A 199 11.99 14.81 0.41
C CYS A 199 13.50 14.64 0.59
N GLY A 200 14.15 15.57 1.29
CA GLY A 200 15.56 15.43 1.70
C GLY A 200 15.72 14.53 2.94
N SER A 201 14.64 14.25 3.66
CA SER A 201 14.61 13.38 4.84
C SER A 201 13.35 12.52 4.88
N ALA A 202 13.53 11.26 5.29
CA ALA A 202 12.47 10.27 5.40
C ALA A 202 12.71 9.37 6.62
N MET A 203 11.67 8.66 7.03
CA MET A 203 11.77 7.60 8.03
C MET A 203 11.05 6.36 7.52
N LEU A 204 11.77 5.24 7.48
CA LEU A 204 11.21 3.91 7.35
C LEU A 204 11.04 3.33 8.75
N TYR A 205 9.86 2.83 9.08
CA TYR A 205 9.64 2.13 10.33
C TYR A 205 8.78 0.89 10.12
N ALA A 206 8.81 -0.05 11.06
CA ALA A 206 7.89 -1.19 11.03
C ALA A 206 7.35 -1.49 12.42
N VAL A 207 6.04 -1.74 12.46
CA VAL A 207 5.33 -2.19 13.67
C VAL A 207 4.69 -3.55 13.43
N LEU A 208 4.50 -4.29 14.51
CA LEU A 208 3.91 -5.62 14.48
C LEU A 208 2.59 -5.62 15.26
N CYS A 209 1.61 -6.38 14.79
CA CYS A 209 0.28 -6.48 15.40
C CYS A 209 -0.23 -7.92 15.28
N PRO A 210 -0.55 -8.62 16.38
CA PRO A 210 -1.19 -9.93 16.31
C PRO A 210 -2.62 -9.78 15.77
N VAL A 211 -3.00 -10.61 14.80
CA VAL A 211 -4.31 -10.55 14.14
C VAL A 211 -4.94 -11.93 14.09
N GLY A 212 -6.21 -11.99 14.47
CA GLY A 212 -7.03 -13.20 14.40
C GLY A 212 -7.57 -13.47 13.00
N SER A 213 -8.37 -14.52 12.88
CA SER A 213 -9.13 -14.81 11.67
C SER A 213 -10.14 -13.68 11.36
N TYR A 214 -10.23 -13.29 10.09
CA TYR A 214 -11.30 -12.42 9.61
C TYR A 214 -12.68 -13.11 9.65
N PHE A 215 -12.70 -14.44 9.57
CA PHE A 215 -13.91 -15.26 9.64
C PHE A 215 -14.04 -15.83 11.05
N LYS A 216 -14.94 -15.25 11.86
CA LYS A 216 -15.33 -15.83 13.15
C LYS A 216 -16.34 -16.96 12.88
N GLY A 217 -15.97 -18.22 13.14
CA GLY A 217 -16.81 -19.40 12.97
C GLY A 217 -16.33 -20.39 11.90
N THR A 218 -17.00 -21.54 11.78
CA THR A 218 -16.73 -22.62 10.81
C THR A 218 -17.36 -22.39 9.43
N GLY A 219 -17.89 -21.20 9.17
CA GLY A 219 -18.54 -20.85 7.90
C GLY A 219 -17.81 -19.73 7.17
N GLU A 220 -17.84 -19.77 5.84
CA GLU A 220 -17.62 -18.59 5.00
C GLU A 220 -18.67 -17.55 5.40
N ASN A 221 -18.27 -16.46 6.05
CA ASN A 221 -19.18 -15.33 6.27
C ASN A 221 -19.11 -14.47 5.00
N PRO A 222 -20.07 -14.60 4.06
CA PRO A 222 -20.06 -13.77 2.87
C PRO A 222 -20.20 -12.30 3.26
N ILE A 223 -19.65 -11.42 2.43
CA ILE A 223 -19.76 -9.98 2.59
C ILE A 223 -20.71 -9.41 1.53
N SER A 224 -21.51 -8.42 1.92
CA SER A 224 -22.32 -7.61 1.01
C SER A 224 -21.56 -6.34 0.62
N LEU A 225 -21.76 -5.91 -0.64
CA LEU A 225 -20.94 -4.90 -1.29
C LEU A 225 -21.79 -3.69 -1.74
N LEU A 226 -21.32 -2.48 -1.47
CA LEU A 226 -21.83 -1.27 -2.10
C LEU A 226 -21.18 -1.08 -3.47
N ALA A 227 -21.97 -1.18 -4.54
CA ALA A 227 -21.52 -0.92 -5.91
C ALA A 227 -22.12 0.40 -6.41
N ASP A 228 -21.37 1.49 -6.29
CA ASP A 228 -21.85 2.83 -6.61
C ASP A 228 -20.89 3.56 -7.58
N PRO A 229 -21.29 3.80 -8.84
CA PRO A 229 -20.42 4.38 -9.86
C PRO A 229 -20.13 5.87 -9.62
N ARG A 230 -20.79 6.53 -8.66
CA ARG A 230 -20.49 7.92 -8.27
C ARG A 230 -19.08 8.08 -7.68
N PHE A 231 -18.51 7.00 -7.16
CA PHE A 231 -17.19 7.00 -6.52
C PHE A 231 -16.19 6.20 -7.34
N THR A 232 -14.97 6.72 -7.44
CA THR A 232 -13.87 6.06 -8.14
C THR A 232 -12.66 5.97 -7.20
N ARG A 233 -12.12 4.76 -7.02
CA ARG A 233 -10.95 4.53 -6.16
C ARG A 233 -9.65 5.06 -6.77
N ALA A 234 -9.47 4.83 -8.06
CA ALA A 234 -8.25 5.15 -8.81
C ALA A 234 -8.60 5.43 -10.27
N TRP A 235 -7.72 6.16 -10.96
CA TRP A 235 -7.90 6.55 -12.36
C TRP A 235 -6.59 6.40 -13.15
N PRO A 236 -6.63 6.28 -14.50
CA PRO A 236 -5.46 6.23 -15.36
C PRO A 236 -4.52 7.41 -15.14
N GLY A 237 -3.22 7.12 -15.00
CA GLY A 237 -2.20 8.13 -14.66
C GLY A 237 -2.15 8.51 -13.18
N GLY A 238 -3.06 8.00 -12.35
CA GLY A 238 -3.05 8.12 -10.89
C GLY A 238 -1.96 7.27 -10.23
N CYS A 239 -2.22 6.80 -9.01
CA CYS A 239 -1.29 5.94 -8.26
C CYS A 239 -1.98 4.73 -7.62
N GLY A 240 -3.11 4.28 -8.19
CA GLY A 240 -3.92 3.19 -7.63
C GLY A 240 -3.20 1.85 -7.56
N ASP A 241 -2.21 1.64 -8.42
CA ASP A 241 -1.33 0.48 -8.46
C ASP A 241 -0.12 0.57 -7.51
N LYS A 242 -0.06 1.61 -6.68
CA LYS A 242 0.96 1.82 -5.63
C LYS A 242 0.30 1.84 -4.26
N LYS A 243 1.03 1.42 -3.23
CA LYS A 243 0.49 1.30 -1.86
C LYS A 243 0.71 2.58 -1.05
N MET A 244 0.29 3.71 -1.61
CA MET A 244 0.42 5.05 -1.03
C MET A 244 -0.77 5.37 -0.12
N GLY A 245 -0.54 6.10 0.98
CA GLY A 245 -1.59 6.46 1.94
C GLY A 245 -2.73 7.27 1.32
N SER A 246 -2.41 8.11 0.33
CA SER A 246 -3.36 8.93 -0.44
C SER A 246 -4.48 8.13 -1.13
N ASN A 247 -4.27 6.85 -1.41
CA ASN A 247 -5.27 5.98 -2.04
C ASN A 247 -6.36 5.51 -1.07
N TYR A 248 -6.18 5.68 0.23
CA TYR A 248 -7.04 5.10 1.27
C TYR A 248 -7.83 6.16 2.05
N GLY A 249 -7.26 7.34 2.31
CA GLY A 249 -7.96 8.42 3.00
C GLY A 249 -9.34 8.76 2.39
N PRO A 250 -9.43 8.98 1.06
CA PRO A 250 -10.71 9.28 0.40
C PRO A 250 -11.75 8.14 0.45
N THR A 251 -11.34 6.89 0.72
CA THR A 251 -12.28 5.75 0.71
C THR A 251 -13.11 5.67 1.98
N ILE A 252 -12.67 6.30 3.08
CA ILE A 252 -13.30 6.19 4.40
C ILE A 252 -14.76 6.68 4.37
N ARG A 253 -15.04 7.81 3.72
CA ARG A 253 -16.41 8.33 3.63
C ARG A 253 -17.35 7.42 2.85
N VAL A 254 -16.84 6.72 1.84
CA VAL A 254 -17.62 5.76 1.03
C VAL A 254 -17.86 4.47 1.81
N GLN A 255 -16.86 4.01 2.56
CA GLN A 255 -17.00 2.86 3.45
C GLN A 255 -18.06 3.12 4.54
N LEU A 256 -18.10 4.31 5.14
CA LEU A 256 -19.15 4.71 6.09
C LEU A 256 -20.56 4.71 5.44
N GLU A 257 -20.66 5.04 4.15
CA GLU A 257 -21.94 4.98 3.42
C GLU A 257 -22.40 3.55 3.19
N ALA A 258 -21.48 2.64 2.89
CA ALA A 258 -21.75 1.21 2.79
C ALA A 258 -22.22 0.66 4.15
N GLU A 259 -21.52 0.97 5.23
CA GLU A 259 -21.87 0.54 6.59
C GLU A 259 -23.23 1.06 7.03
N GLY A 260 -23.56 2.32 6.70
CA GLY A 260 -24.88 2.91 6.97
C GLY A 260 -26.04 2.21 6.25
N GLN A 261 -25.75 1.44 5.19
CA GLN A 261 -26.71 0.60 4.47
C GLN A 261 -26.65 -0.88 4.88
N GLY A 262 -25.88 -1.22 5.92
CA GLY A 262 -25.68 -2.61 6.36
C GLY A 262 -24.76 -3.42 5.44
N LEU A 263 -23.95 -2.77 4.61
CA LEU A 263 -23.00 -3.40 3.69
C LEU A 263 -21.59 -3.40 4.30
N GLN A 264 -20.81 -4.45 4.07
CA GLN A 264 -19.51 -4.61 4.74
C GLN A 264 -18.35 -3.98 3.98
N GLN A 265 -18.40 -3.92 2.64
CA GLN A 265 -17.32 -3.40 1.81
C GLN A 265 -17.87 -2.64 0.59
N VAL A 266 -16.98 -1.97 -0.15
CA VAL A 266 -17.30 -1.26 -1.40
C VAL A 266 -16.77 -2.06 -2.58
N LEU A 267 -17.61 -2.31 -3.59
CA LEU A 267 -17.18 -2.78 -4.91
C LEU A 267 -16.80 -1.56 -5.75
N TRP A 268 -15.52 -1.40 -6.06
CA TRP A 268 -15.03 -0.25 -6.82
C TRP A 268 -15.29 -0.43 -8.30
N LEU A 269 -16.07 0.49 -8.87
CA LEU A 269 -16.41 0.56 -10.28
C LEU A 269 -15.58 1.67 -10.96
N TYR A 270 -15.29 1.49 -12.25
CA TYR A 270 -14.55 2.47 -13.03
C TYR A 270 -15.10 2.66 -14.45
N GLY A 271 -15.16 3.93 -14.87
CA GLY A 271 -15.51 4.34 -16.23
C GLY A 271 -17.01 4.19 -16.55
N ASN A 272 -17.39 4.64 -17.75
CA ASN A 272 -18.79 4.64 -18.21
C ASN A 272 -19.40 3.23 -18.30
N ASP A 273 -18.56 2.22 -18.49
CA ASP A 273 -18.96 0.82 -18.56
C ASP A 273 -19.05 0.16 -17.18
N HIS A 274 -18.82 0.91 -16.10
CA HIS A 274 -18.82 0.44 -14.72
C HIS A 274 -17.93 -0.79 -14.48
N CYS A 275 -16.74 -0.80 -15.08
CA CYS A 275 -15.83 -1.94 -14.96
C CYS A 275 -15.51 -2.21 -13.49
N VAL A 276 -15.62 -3.47 -13.10
CA VAL A 276 -15.26 -3.96 -11.77
C VAL A 276 -13.74 -3.92 -11.59
N THR A 277 -13.27 -3.34 -10.49
CA THR A 277 -11.82 -3.20 -10.20
C THR A 277 -11.38 -3.97 -8.96
N GLU A 278 -11.86 -3.58 -7.77
CA GLU A 278 -11.44 -4.13 -6.48
C GLU A 278 -12.61 -4.16 -5.48
N VAL A 279 -12.48 -4.96 -4.41
CA VAL A 279 -13.44 -5.02 -3.31
C VAL A 279 -12.78 -4.44 -2.06
N GLY A 280 -13.15 -3.22 -1.70
CA GLY A 280 -12.56 -2.50 -0.58
C GLY A 280 -11.06 -2.30 -0.76
N THR A 281 -10.26 -3.04 -0.01
CA THR A 281 -8.78 -3.04 -0.10
C THR A 281 -8.21 -4.36 -0.64
N MET A 282 -9.07 -5.17 -1.27
CA MET A 282 -8.76 -6.51 -1.79
C MET A 282 -8.93 -6.55 -3.31
N ASN A 283 -8.09 -7.35 -3.97
CA ASN A 283 -8.35 -7.72 -5.35
C ASN A 283 -9.59 -8.61 -5.45
N ILE A 284 -10.29 -8.56 -6.59
CA ILE A 284 -11.47 -9.38 -6.85
C ILE A 284 -11.15 -10.53 -7.80
N PHE A 285 -11.74 -11.69 -7.52
CA PHE A 285 -11.79 -12.84 -8.41
C PHE A 285 -13.24 -13.24 -8.62
N MET A 286 -13.57 -13.68 -9.83
CA MET A 286 -14.86 -14.26 -10.16
C MET A 286 -14.65 -15.64 -10.76
N VAL A 287 -15.45 -16.59 -10.30
CA VAL A 287 -15.48 -17.95 -10.82
C VAL A 287 -16.88 -18.17 -11.37
N TYR A 288 -17.00 -18.44 -12.66
CA TYR A 288 -18.30 -18.64 -13.32
C TYR A 288 -18.18 -19.64 -14.45
N ILE A 289 -19.32 -20.12 -14.96
CA ILE A 289 -19.38 -20.91 -16.18
C ILE A 289 -19.40 -19.95 -17.35
N ASN A 290 -18.35 -19.97 -18.17
CA ASN A 290 -18.25 -19.14 -19.35
C ASN A 290 -19.25 -19.65 -20.41
N ASP A 291 -20.05 -18.77 -20.98
CA ASP A 291 -21.04 -19.08 -22.02
C ASP A 291 -20.58 -18.65 -23.43
N LYS A 292 -19.35 -18.15 -23.58
CA LYS A 292 -18.80 -17.56 -24.82
C LYS A 292 -17.31 -17.85 -25.05
N GLY A 293 -16.90 -17.98 -26.32
CA GLY A 293 -15.50 -18.17 -26.74
C GLY A 293 -15.07 -19.64 -26.83
N ASP A 294 -13.76 -19.90 -26.88
CA ASP A 294 -13.22 -21.27 -27.10
C ASP A 294 -13.52 -22.25 -25.95
N PHE A 295 -13.98 -21.74 -24.80
CA PHE A 295 -14.23 -22.50 -23.58
C PHE A 295 -15.70 -22.41 -23.10
N VAL A 296 -16.65 -22.37 -24.03
CA VAL A 296 -18.09 -22.35 -23.69
C VAL A 296 -18.47 -23.56 -22.82
N TYR A 297 -19.28 -23.29 -21.80
CA TYR A 297 -19.70 -24.19 -20.73
C TYR A 297 -18.59 -24.72 -19.82
N SER A 298 -17.38 -24.11 -19.84
CA SER A 298 -16.34 -24.41 -18.86
C SER A 298 -16.40 -23.45 -17.68
N LYS A 299 -15.99 -23.94 -16.50
CA LYS A 299 -15.62 -23.07 -15.38
C LYS A 299 -14.45 -22.19 -15.81
N GLU A 300 -14.44 -20.92 -15.42
CA GLU A 300 -13.35 -19.97 -15.65
C GLU A 300 -13.10 -19.16 -14.38
N LEU A 301 -11.82 -18.89 -14.07
CA LEU A 301 -11.39 -17.93 -13.06
C LEU A 301 -10.98 -16.63 -13.76
N VAL A 302 -11.62 -15.51 -13.43
CA VAL A 302 -11.30 -14.20 -13.99
C VAL A 302 -10.96 -13.19 -12.90
N THR A 303 -10.03 -12.28 -13.19
CA THR A 303 -9.71 -11.11 -12.35
C THR A 303 -9.39 -9.90 -13.25
N PRO A 304 -9.64 -8.66 -12.80
CA PRO A 304 -9.25 -7.47 -13.56
C PRO A 304 -7.75 -7.42 -13.88
N ASP A 305 -7.40 -6.94 -15.07
CA ASP A 305 -6.02 -6.79 -15.57
C ASP A 305 -5.26 -5.64 -14.88
N LEU A 306 -3.95 -5.76 -14.73
CA LEU A 306 -3.12 -4.72 -14.10
C LEU A 306 -2.91 -3.53 -15.05
N ASN A 307 -3.86 -2.60 -15.04
CA ASN A 307 -3.91 -1.45 -15.94
C ASN A 307 -3.60 -0.10 -15.25
N GLY A 308 -2.97 -0.13 -14.08
CA GLY A 308 -2.63 1.05 -13.27
C GLY A 308 -3.70 1.45 -12.24
N LEU A 309 -4.92 0.91 -12.34
CA LEU A 309 -6.01 1.18 -11.39
C LEU A 309 -6.04 0.17 -10.23
N ILE A 310 -5.50 -1.03 -10.44
CA ILE A 310 -5.58 -2.16 -9.50
C ILE A 310 -4.24 -2.33 -8.81
N LEU A 311 -4.27 -2.51 -7.48
CA LEU A 311 -3.06 -2.78 -6.72
C LEU A 311 -2.58 -4.21 -7.05
N PRO A 312 -1.30 -4.42 -7.44
CA PRO A 312 -0.78 -5.76 -7.70
C PRO A 312 -0.61 -6.54 -6.38
N GLY A 313 -1.70 -7.16 -5.93
CA GLY A 313 -1.73 -7.93 -4.69
C GLY A 313 -0.92 -9.22 -4.78
N ILE A 314 -0.25 -9.57 -3.67
CA ILE A 314 0.57 -10.78 -3.61
C ILE A 314 -0.31 -12.03 -3.51
N THR A 315 -1.43 -11.94 -2.79
CA THR A 315 -2.46 -12.97 -2.78
C THR A 315 -3.03 -13.16 -4.18
N ARG A 316 -3.32 -12.07 -4.92
CA ARG A 316 -3.76 -12.14 -6.32
C ARG A 316 -2.76 -12.90 -7.20
N ALA A 317 -1.49 -12.51 -7.15
CA ALA A 317 -0.43 -13.18 -7.90
C ALA A 317 -0.29 -14.67 -7.53
N SER A 318 -0.49 -15.01 -6.25
CA SER A 318 -0.39 -16.39 -5.76
C SER A 318 -1.57 -17.24 -6.21
N ILE A 319 -2.80 -16.72 -6.15
CA ILE A 319 -4.01 -17.38 -6.67
C ILE A 319 -3.86 -17.65 -8.17
N LEU A 320 -3.47 -16.64 -8.95
CA LEU A 320 -3.24 -16.80 -10.39
C LEU A 320 -2.20 -17.87 -10.70
N LYS A 321 -1.08 -17.88 -9.96
CA LYS A 321 -0.02 -18.89 -10.14
C LYS A 321 -0.54 -20.30 -9.86
N ILE A 322 -1.16 -20.52 -8.70
CA ILE A 322 -1.68 -21.83 -8.30
C ILE A 322 -2.75 -22.33 -9.27
N SER A 323 -3.72 -21.48 -9.63
CA SER A 323 -4.79 -21.88 -10.55
C SER A 323 -4.27 -22.23 -11.96
N ARG A 324 -3.23 -21.53 -12.43
CA ARG A 324 -2.56 -21.87 -13.70
C ARG A 324 -1.78 -23.18 -13.61
N GLU A 325 -1.13 -23.45 -12.48
CA GLU A 325 -0.41 -24.71 -12.24
C GLU A 325 -1.37 -25.92 -12.16
N TRP A 326 -2.57 -25.74 -11.61
CA TRP A 326 -3.60 -26.79 -11.62
C TRP A 326 -4.07 -27.15 -13.03
N GLY A 327 -4.21 -26.15 -13.92
CA GLY A 327 -4.58 -26.39 -15.31
C GLY A 327 -6.01 -26.95 -15.53
N GLU A 328 -6.87 -26.90 -14.51
CA GLU A 328 -8.21 -27.48 -14.53
C GLU A 328 -9.26 -26.61 -15.24
N PHE A 329 -9.01 -25.30 -15.33
CA PHE A 329 -9.90 -24.32 -15.96
C PHE A 329 -9.11 -23.11 -16.47
N PRO A 330 -9.65 -22.35 -17.46
CA PRO A 330 -9.05 -21.11 -17.92
C PRO A 330 -8.89 -20.08 -16.78
N VAL A 331 -7.75 -19.38 -16.80
CA VAL A 331 -7.40 -18.32 -15.83
C VAL A 331 -7.07 -17.04 -16.59
N THR A 332 -7.99 -16.08 -16.57
CA THR A 332 -7.92 -14.89 -17.43
C THR A 332 -7.80 -13.60 -16.62
N GLU A 333 -6.89 -12.73 -17.05
CA GLU A 333 -6.79 -11.35 -16.58
C GLU A 333 -7.43 -10.44 -17.64
N ARG A 334 -8.60 -9.85 -17.34
CA ARG A 334 -9.32 -8.98 -18.28
C ARG A 334 -10.30 -8.05 -17.58
N LYS A 335 -10.76 -7.00 -18.28
CA LYS A 335 -11.88 -6.17 -17.83
C LYS A 335 -13.13 -7.02 -17.59
N ILE A 336 -13.79 -6.78 -16.45
CA ILE A 336 -15.09 -7.34 -16.11
C ILE A 336 -16.09 -6.19 -15.95
N ARG A 337 -17.32 -6.39 -16.43
CA ARG A 337 -18.44 -5.46 -16.34
C ARG A 337 -19.52 -6.06 -15.45
#